data_AF-A0A3R7ALY8-F1
#
_entry.id   AF-A0A3R7ALY8-F1
#
_cell.length_a   1.000
_cell.length_b   1.000
_cell.length_c   1.000
_cell.angle_alpha   90.00
_cell.angle_beta   90.00
_cell.angle_gamma   90.00
#
_symmetry.space_group_name_H-M   'P 1'
#
loop_
_entity.id
_entity.type
_entity.pdbx_description
1 polymer ?
#
loop_
_entity_poly.entity_id
_entity_poly.type
_entity_poly.pdbx_seq_one_letter_code
_entity_poly.pdbx_strand_id
1 'polypeptide(L)'
;MPDKPTTFFTTFVTLGFIFKIVSEFLHEVCGHGFFVLLFGGKITGVHISLLWPYEFSRISWSFTGDVSLTQLAWIYVGGILVCLLASFMTQTFLFCKKKVQWHLAIVLFWLAFWTLVNSTGYLIIGGLAPFGDVEELIGLGVLTRQSSLLIGLLFFALGFILLSWVLRKLFVEIYPLRKASFGVSLFWLIIPLLVTVMMLSPERSLAWSYLPLSFIPALLSIALEYLLFLSK
;
A
#
# COMPACT_ATOMS: atom_id res chain seq x y z
N MET A 1 1.12 26.22 9.07
CA MET A 1 -0.14 25.45 9.08
C MET A 1 -1.00 26.00 7.95
N PRO A 2 -1.85 25.22 7.24
CA PRO A 2 -2.68 25.79 6.19
C PRO A 2 -3.67 26.80 6.80
N ASP A 3 -3.79 27.96 6.18
CA ASP A 3 -4.67 29.04 6.67
C ASP A 3 -6.16 28.66 6.56
N LYS A 4 -6.49 27.62 5.78
CA LYS A 4 -7.86 27.13 5.56
C LYS A 4 -7.91 25.59 5.54
N PRO A 5 -8.85 24.95 6.25
CA PRO A 5 -9.06 23.50 6.18
C PRO A 5 -9.28 23.01 4.75
N THR A 6 -9.97 23.78 3.90
CA THR A 6 -10.23 23.42 2.50
C THR A 6 -8.94 23.18 1.71
N THR A 7 -7.94 24.07 1.85
CA THR A 7 -6.63 23.91 1.18
C THR A 7 -5.94 22.62 1.60
N PHE A 8 -6.04 22.26 2.88
CA PHE A 8 -5.50 21.00 3.37
C PHE A 8 -6.17 19.79 2.72
N PHE A 9 -7.51 19.71 2.69
CA PHE A 9 -8.21 18.57 2.09
C PHE A 9 -7.98 18.47 0.60
N THR A 10 -8.04 19.58 -0.12
CA THR A 10 -7.76 19.58 -1.56
C THR A 10 -6.36 19.02 -1.80
N THR A 11 -5.36 19.51 -1.06
CA THR A 11 -3.98 19.01 -1.16
C THR A 11 -3.89 17.53 -0.79
N PHE A 12 -4.55 17.12 0.31
CA PHE A 12 -4.56 15.75 0.79
C PHE A 12 -5.15 14.80 -0.26
N VAL A 13 -6.33 15.11 -0.80
CA VAL A 13 -6.99 14.27 -1.81
C VAL A 13 -6.20 14.23 -3.11
N THR A 14 -5.75 15.38 -3.62
CA THR A 14 -4.97 15.44 -4.88
C THR A 14 -3.67 14.65 -4.77
N LEU A 15 -2.91 14.83 -3.68
CA LEU A 15 -1.68 14.07 -3.47
C LEU A 15 -1.95 12.58 -3.28
N GLY A 16 -3.09 12.20 -2.70
CA GLY A 16 -3.52 10.81 -2.64
C GLY A 16 -3.58 10.17 -4.02
N PHE A 17 -4.24 10.81 -5.00
CA PHE A 17 -4.29 10.28 -6.36
C PHE A 17 -2.92 10.20 -7.03
N ILE A 18 -2.07 11.21 -6.85
CA ILE A 18 -0.73 11.26 -7.45
C ILE A 18 0.15 10.14 -6.88
N PHE A 19 0.17 9.98 -5.56
CA PHE A 19 1.07 9.03 -4.91
C PHE A 19 0.66 7.57 -5.09
N LYS A 20 -0.59 7.31 -5.49
CA LYS A 20 -1.01 6.01 -6.00
C LYS A 20 -0.19 5.61 -7.24
N ILE A 21 0.07 6.54 -8.15
CA ILE A 21 0.86 6.28 -9.36
C ILE A 21 2.34 6.16 -9.02
N VAL A 22 2.81 6.99 -8.08
CA VAL A 22 4.18 6.91 -7.57
C VAL A 22 4.46 5.55 -6.90
N SER A 23 3.51 4.99 -6.15
CA SER A 23 3.71 3.67 -5.53
C SER A 23 3.82 2.56 -6.56
N GLU A 24 3.02 2.61 -7.64
CA GLU A 24 3.14 1.65 -8.75
C GLU A 24 4.52 1.76 -9.43
N PHE A 25 4.99 2.98 -9.67
CA PHE A 25 6.33 3.20 -10.21
C PHE A 25 7.41 2.62 -9.28
N LEU A 26 7.28 2.81 -7.97
CA LEU A 26 8.20 2.23 -6.99
C LEU A 26 8.16 0.70 -7.01
N HIS A 27 6.99 0.10 -7.12
CA HIS A 27 6.82 -1.36 -7.19
C HIS A 27 7.49 -1.93 -8.45
N GLU A 28 7.12 -1.40 -9.62
CA GLU A 28 7.58 -1.92 -10.90
C GLU A 28 9.05 -1.60 -11.19
N VAL A 29 9.41 -0.31 -11.11
CA VAL A 29 10.71 0.17 -11.59
C VAL A 29 11.75 0.07 -10.50
N CYS A 30 11.46 0.56 -9.29
CA CYS A 30 12.41 0.52 -8.18
C CYS A 30 12.47 -0.85 -7.49
N GLY A 31 11.41 -1.65 -7.58
CA GLY A 31 11.36 -3.02 -7.08
C GLY A 31 11.88 -4.00 -8.12
N HIS A 32 11.02 -4.49 -9.01
CA HIS A 32 11.41 -5.49 -10.00
C HIS A 32 12.56 -5.02 -10.89
N GLY A 33 12.46 -3.81 -11.44
CA GLY A 33 13.46 -3.24 -12.34
C GLY A 33 14.85 -3.15 -11.71
N PHE A 34 14.95 -2.82 -10.43
CA PHE A 34 16.22 -2.81 -9.70
C PHE A 34 16.86 -4.20 -9.69
N PHE A 35 16.12 -5.24 -9.32
CA PHE A 35 16.67 -6.61 -9.27
C PHE A 35 16.97 -7.17 -10.66
N VAL A 36 16.16 -6.84 -11.68
CA VAL A 36 16.46 -7.18 -13.07
C VAL A 36 17.81 -6.62 -13.49
N LEU A 37 18.05 -5.33 -13.26
CA LEU A 37 19.31 -4.67 -13.62
C LEU A 37 20.48 -5.20 -12.78
N LEU A 38 20.26 -5.44 -11.48
CA LEU A 38 21.27 -5.99 -10.58
C LEU A 38 21.77 -7.37 -11.05
N PHE A 39 20.90 -8.19 -11.64
CA PHE A 39 21.26 -9.50 -12.17
C PHE A 39 21.71 -9.47 -13.64
N GLY A 40 21.97 -8.28 -14.20
CA GLY A 40 22.47 -8.12 -15.57
C GLY A 40 21.42 -8.24 -16.67
N GLY A 41 20.14 -8.19 -16.30
CA GLY A 41 19.01 -8.14 -17.24
C GLY A 41 18.83 -6.76 -17.86
N LYS A 42 17.89 -6.67 -18.81
CA LYS A 42 17.49 -5.43 -19.46
C LYS A 42 15.99 -5.24 -19.34
N ILE A 43 15.57 -4.04 -18.94
CA ILE A 43 14.17 -3.61 -18.96
C ILE A 43 13.81 -3.31 -20.42
N THR A 44 12.79 -3.98 -20.94
CA THR A 44 12.32 -3.85 -22.33
C THR A 44 11.03 -3.05 -22.45
N GLY A 45 10.28 -2.90 -21.35
CA GLY A 45 9.09 -2.09 -21.30
C GLY A 45 8.61 -1.85 -19.87
N VAL A 46 7.94 -0.73 -19.65
CA VAL A 46 7.29 -0.38 -18.38
C VAL A 46 5.92 0.20 -18.70
N HIS A 47 4.90 -0.29 -18.02
CA HIS A 47 3.55 0.24 -18.07
C HIS A 47 3.06 0.48 -16.65
N ILE A 48 2.75 1.74 -16.32
CA ILE A 48 2.19 2.13 -15.03
C ILE A 48 0.72 2.45 -15.22
N SER A 49 -0.15 1.66 -14.60
CA SER A 49 -1.59 1.80 -14.76
C SER A 49 -2.12 2.98 -13.92
N LEU A 50 -2.76 3.94 -14.59
CA LEU A 50 -3.49 5.01 -13.90
C LEU A 50 -4.75 4.49 -13.19
N LEU A 51 -5.25 3.35 -13.63
CA LEU A 51 -6.49 2.74 -13.14
C LEU A 51 -6.26 1.73 -12.02
N TRP A 52 -5.01 1.49 -11.60
CA TRP A 52 -4.73 0.61 -10.46
C TRP A 52 -5.64 0.95 -9.26
N PRO A 53 -6.29 -0.03 -8.61
CA PRO A 53 -6.09 -1.48 -8.75
C PRO A 53 -7.06 -2.19 -9.74
N TYR A 54 -7.71 -1.44 -10.64
CA TYR A 54 -8.59 -1.99 -11.68
C TYR A 54 -7.80 -2.67 -12.82
N GLU A 55 -6.66 -2.11 -13.20
CA GLU A 55 -5.74 -2.65 -14.21
C GLU A 55 -4.34 -2.67 -13.63
N PHE A 56 -3.58 -3.73 -13.90
CA PHE A 56 -2.23 -3.90 -13.39
C PHE A 56 -1.18 -3.00 -14.05
N SER A 57 -0.23 -2.54 -13.25
CA SER A 57 1.05 -2.12 -13.77
C SER A 57 1.87 -3.34 -14.14
N ARG A 58 2.83 -3.18 -15.06
CA ARG A 58 3.71 -4.26 -15.49
C ARG A 58 5.05 -3.72 -15.93
N ILE A 59 6.08 -4.50 -15.64
CA ILE A 59 7.40 -4.36 -16.22
C ILE A 59 7.71 -5.58 -17.08
N SER A 60 8.42 -5.36 -18.19
CA SER A 60 8.89 -6.41 -19.07
C SER A 60 10.40 -6.36 -19.12
N TRP A 61 11.02 -7.53 -19.10
CA TRP A 61 12.47 -7.65 -19.04
C TRP A 61 12.96 -8.84 -19.88
N SER A 62 14.26 -8.81 -20.17
CA SER A 62 14.96 -9.88 -20.88
C SER A 62 16.35 -10.11 -20.30
N PHE A 63 16.84 -11.33 -20.44
CA PHE A 63 18.19 -11.73 -20.08
C PHE A 63 18.87 -12.34 -21.31
N THR A 64 20.18 -12.14 -21.44
CA THR A 64 20.98 -12.72 -22.53
C THR A 64 21.51 -14.13 -22.20
N GLY A 65 21.29 -14.60 -20.97
CA GLY A 65 21.69 -15.93 -20.50
C GLY A 65 20.69 -16.46 -19.47
N ASP A 66 20.99 -17.63 -18.90
CA ASP A 66 20.11 -18.30 -17.95
C ASP A 66 19.94 -17.50 -16.65
N VAL A 67 18.70 -17.47 -16.15
CA VAL A 67 18.35 -16.84 -14.87
C VAL A 67 18.06 -17.93 -13.86
N SER A 68 18.73 -17.91 -12.73
CA SER A 68 18.47 -18.88 -11.66
C SER A 68 17.09 -18.65 -11.03
N LEU A 69 16.48 -19.72 -10.51
CA LEU A 69 15.20 -19.62 -9.78
C LEU A 69 15.28 -18.64 -8.61
N THR A 70 16.44 -18.56 -7.93
CA THR A 70 16.66 -17.60 -6.85
C THR A 70 16.68 -16.15 -7.34
N GLN A 71 17.27 -15.87 -8.50
CA GLN A 71 17.23 -14.53 -9.10
C GLN A 71 15.80 -14.15 -9.52
N LEU A 72 15.05 -15.09 -10.12
CA LEU A 72 13.64 -14.87 -10.45
C LEU A 72 12.80 -14.58 -9.19
N ALA A 73 13.02 -15.32 -8.10
CA ALA A 73 12.38 -15.06 -6.83
C ALA A 73 12.66 -13.65 -6.30
N TRP A 74 13.92 -13.19 -6.37
CA TRP A 74 14.30 -11.84 -6.00
C TRP A 74 13.66 -10.76 -6.88
N ILE A 75 13.53 -11.03 -8.18
CA ILE A 75 12.84 -10.12 -9.10
C ILE A 75 11.38 -10.00 -8.67
N TYR A 76 10.63 -11.10 -8.56
CA TYR A 76 9.21 -11.06 -8.22
C TYR A 76 8.90 -10.55 -6.82
N VAL A 77 9.74 -10.86 -5.82
CA VAL A 77 9.56 -10.29 -4.47
C VAL A 77 9.96 -8.81 -4.41
N GLY A 78 10.72 -8.33 -5.39
CA GLY A 78 11.35 -7.00 -5.39
C GLY A 78 10.37 -5.85 -5.22
N GLY A 79 9.27 -5.85 -5.98
CA GLY A 79 8.21 -4.85 -5.85
C GLY A 79 7.63 -4.80 -4.45
N ILE A 80 7.17 -5.95 -3.94
CA ILE A 80 6.60 -6.11 -2.60
C ILE A 80 7.60 -5.63 -1.52
N LEU A 81 8.85 -6.07 -1.61
CA LEU A 81 9.90 -5.74 -0.63
C LEU A 81 10.22 -4.25 -0.61
N VAL A 82 10.47 -3.65 -1.77
CA VAL A 82 10.82 -2.22 -1.87
C VAL A 82 9.68 -1.34 -1.39
N CYS A 83 8.43 -1.68 -1.74
CA CYS A 83 7.25 -0.98 -1.24
C CYS A 83 7.09 -1.10 0.29
N LEU A 84 7.27 -2.30 0.87
CA LEU A 84 7.21 -2.46 2.33
C LEU A 84 8.31 -1.64 3.03
N LEU A 85 9.55 -1.66 2.52
CA LEU A 85 10.66 -0.88 3.07
C LEU A 85 10.37 0.62 3.00
N ALA A 86 9.98 1.13 1.82
CA ALA A 86 9.61 2.53 1.63
C ALA A 86 8.49 2.95 2.58
N SER A 87 7.48 2.08 2.74
CA SER A 87 6.37 2.31 3.64
C SER A 87 6.82 2.44 5.09
N PHE A 88 7.43 1.40 5.65
CA PHE A 88 7.78 1.39 7.07
C PHE A 88 8.85 2.43 7.41
N MET A 89 9.85 2.66 6.57
CA MET A 89 10.83 3.73 6.80
C MET A 89 10.15 5.10 6.87
N THR A 90 9.18 5.35 5.98
CA THR A 90 8.44 6.62 5.95
C THR A 90 7.49 6.75 7.14
N GLN A 91 6.78 5.69 7.50
CA GLN A 91 5.91 5.66 8.69
C GLN A 91 6.70 5.89 9.97
N THR A 92 7.82 5.21 10.16
CA THR A 92 8.70 5.38 11.31
C THR A 92 9.24 6.80 11.38
N PHE A 93 9.67 7.37 10.24
CA PHE A 93 10.11 8.76 10.19
C PHE A 93 9.00 9.73 10.64
N LEU A 94 7.80 9.62 10.09
CA LEU A 94 6.66 10.46 10.46
C LEU A 94 6.21 10.26 11.91
N PHE A 95 6.31 9.03 12.42
CA PHE A 95 5.95 8.72 13.80
C PHE A 95 6.93 9.33 14.80
N CYS A 96 8.24 9.17 14.56
CA CYS A 96 9.31 9.60 15.45
C CYS A 96 9.56 11.11 15.40
N LYS A 97 9.33 11.77 14.26
CA LYS A 97 9.55 13.22 14.15
C LYS A 97 8.44 13.98 14.87
N LYS A 98 8.85 14.88 15.79
CA LYS A 98 7.92 15.71 16.57
C LYS A 98 7.14 16.70 15.71
N LYS A 99 7.80 17.31 14.72
CA LYS A 99 7.19 18.25 13.76
C LYS A 99 7.75 18.00 12.38
N VAL A 100 6.86 17.88 11.41
CA VAL A 100 7.16 17.82 9.98
C VAL A 100 6.28 18.87 9.31
N GLN A 101 6.81 19.60 8.34
CA GLN A 101 6.00 20.57 7.60
C GLN A 101 4.81 19.85 6.96
N TRP A 102 3.61 20.43 7.10
CA TRP A 102 2.37 19.72 6.78
C TRP A 102 2.31 19.22 5.33
N HIS A 103 2.80 19.98 4.34
CA HIS A 103 2.88 19.54 2.94
C HIS A 103 3.72 18.26 2.80
N LEU A 104 4.93 18.27 3.38
CA LEU A 104 5.83 17.13 3.37
C LEU A 104 5.22 15.95 4.12
N ALA A 105 4.52 16.21 5.22
CA ALA A 105 3.88 15.16 6.01
C ALA A 105 2.73 14.49 5.24
N ILE A 106 1.94 15.24 4.46
CA ILE A 106 0.92 14.66 3.55
C ILE A 106 1.59 13.82 2.45
N VAL A 107 2.62 14.35 1.81
CA VAL A 107 3.39 13.63 0.77
C VAL A 107 3.90 12.30 1.29
N LEU A 108 4.60 12.33 2.42
CA LEU A 108 5.17 11.13 3.03
C LEU A 108 4.08 10.19 3.55
N PHE A 109 2.97 10.72 4.08
CA PHE A 109 1.84 9.90 4.51
C PHE A 109 1.26 9.10 3.33
N TRP A 110 1.01 9.75 2.19
CA TRP A 110 0.47 9.07 1.02
C TRP A 110 1.45 8.10 0.39
N LEU A 111 2.74 8.45 0.35
CA LEU A 111 3.77 7.52 -0.08
C LEU A 111 3.75 6.24 0.78
N ALA A 112 3.73 6.42 2.11
CA ALA A 112 3.69 5.31 3.05
C ALA A 112 2.42 4.47 2.91
N PHE A 113 1.26 5.12 2.79
CA PHE A 113 -0.02 4.47 2.66
C PHE A 113 -0.10 3.63 1.37
N TRP A 114 0.21 4.22 0.21
CA TRP A 114 0.04 3.51 -1.05
C TRP A 114 1.05 2.38 -1.25
N THR A 115 2.30 2.57 -0.81
CA THR A 115 3.29 1.49 -0.83
C THR A 115 2.93 0.35 0.14
N LEU A 116 2.30 0.64 1.29
CA LEU A 116 1.77 -0.40 2.18
C LEU A 116 0.62 -1.14 1.50
N VAL A 117 -0.38 -0.42 1.01
CA VAL A 117 -1.62 -1.01 0.46
C VAL A 117 -1.35 -1.78 -0.82
N ASN A 118 -0.43 -1.31 -1.66
CA ASN A 118 0.03 -2.08 -2.81
C ASN A 118 0.64 -3.41 -2.32
N SER A 119 1.75 -3.38 -1.60
CA SER A 119 2.49 -4.60 -1.22
C SER A 119 1.67 -5.59 -0.38
N THR A 120 0.97 -5.10 0.65
CA THR A 120 0.10 -5.94 1.48
C THR A 120 -1.15 -6.39 0.74
N GLY A 121 -1.67 -5.59 -0.19
CA GLY A 121 -2.76 -5.97 -1.08
C GLY A 121 -2.37 -7.14 -1.98
N TYR A 122 -1.18 -7.11 -2.59
CA TYR A 122 -0.63 -8.24 -3.34
C TYR A 122 -0.58 -9.50 -2.48
N LEU A 123 -0.01 -9.41 -1.28
CA LEU A 123 0.16 -10.56 -0.39
C LEU A 123 -1.17 -11.15 0.11
N ILE A 124 -2.09 -10.30 0.59
CA ILE A 124 -3.38 -10.73 1.15
C ILE A 124 -4.24 -11.32 0.04
N ILE A 125 -4.42 -10.57 -1.06
CA ILE A 125 -5.31 -10.98 -2.13
C ILE A 125 -4.69 -12.18 -2.88
N GLY A 126 -3.37 -12.19 -3.10
CA GLY A 126 -2.66 -13.33 -3.71
C GLY A 126 -2.68 -14.59 -2.84
N GLY A 127 -2.78 -14.44 -1.51
CA GLY A 127 -3.03 -15.57 -0.62
C GLY A 127 -4.44 -16.14 -0.77
N LEU A 128 -5.44 -15.28 -0.97
CA LEU A 128 -6.84 -15.68 -1.19
C LEU A 128 -7.07 -16.26 -2.60
N ALA A 129 -6.55 -15.61 -3.62
CA ALA A 129 -6.60 -16.00 -5.02
C ALA A 129 -5.28 -15.53 -5.69
N PRO A 130 -4.30 -16.44 -5.92
CA PRO A 130 -3.00 -16.07 -6.49
C PRO A 130 -3.12 -15.27 -7.78
N PHE A 131 -2.27 -14.25 -7.92
CA PHE A 131 -2.09 -13.47 -9.14
C PHE A 131 -0.71 -12.79 -9.12
N GLY A 132 -0.22 -12.41 -10.30
CA GLY A 132 0.98 -11.57 -10.46
C GLY A 132 2.19 -12.12 -9.70
N ASP A 133 2.92 -11.24 -9.02
CA ASP A 133 4.13 -11.60 -8.26
C ASP A 133 3.93 -12.76 -7.28
N VAL A 134 2.78 -12.79 -6.59
CA VAL A 134 2.52 -13.81 -5.58
C VAL A 134 2.26 -15.17 -6.23
N GLU A 135 1.60 -15.21 -7.38
CA GLU A 135 1.42 -16.44 -8.15
C GLU A 135 2.76 -17.00 -8.62
N GLU A 136 3.63 -16.15 -9.16
CA GLU A 136 4.97 -16.53 -9.59
C GLU A 136 5.83 -17.02 -8.41
N LEU A 137 5.80 -16.32 -7.28
CA LEU A 137 6.53 -16.74 -6.07
C LEU A 137 6.01 -18.08 -5.50
N ILE A 138 4.72 -18.36 -5.63
CA ILE A 138 4.15 -19.67 -5.28
C ILE A 138 4.61 -20.74 -6.27
N GLY A 139 4.61 -20.44 -7.57
CA GLY A 139 5.10 -21.34 -8.63
C GLY A 139 6.57 -21.71 -8.46
N LEU A 140 7.39 -20.79 -7.95
CA LEU A 140 8.80 -21.00 -7.62
C LEU A 140 9.02 -21.73 -6.28
N GLY A 141 7.96 -22.01 -5.50
CA GLY A 141 8.06 -22.66 -4.20
C GLY A 141 8.60 -21.75 -3.08
N VAL A 142 8.66 -20.43 -3.30
CA VAL A 142 9.15 -19.45 -2.32
C VAL A 142 8.07 -19.10 -1.30
N LEU A 143 6.83 -18.98 -1.77
CA LEU A 143 5.66 -18.74 -0.94
C LEU A 143 4.64 -19.87 -1.06
N THR A 144 3.84 -20.02 -0.02
CA THR A 144 2.53 -20.69 -0.08
C THR A 144 1.42 -19.65 0.03
N ARG A 145 0.21 -19.99 -0.44
CA ARG A 145 -0.99 -19.16 -0.26
C ARG A 145 -1.19 -18.74 1.19
N GLN A 146 -1.03 -19.67 2.13
CA GLN A 146 -1.17 -19.42 3.55
C GLN A 146 -0.09 -18.45 4.06
N SER A 147 1.18 -18.67 3.69
CA SER A 147 2.27 -17.79 4.12
C SER A 147 2.10 -16.37 3.56
N SER A 148 1.71 -16.22 2.29
CA SER A 148 1.44 -14.92 1.67
C SER A 148 0.34 -14.16 2.42
N LEU A 149 -0.79 -14.84 2.71
CA LEU A 149 -1.89 -14.25 3.45
C LEU A 149 -1.46 -13.80 4.85
N LEU A 150 -0.76 -14.66 5.60
CA LEU A 150 -0.32 -14.35 6.97
C LEU A 150 0.68 -13.20 7.01
N ILE A 151 1.67 -13.18 6.11
CA ILE A 151 2.67 -12.11 6.02
C ILE A 151 1.97 -10.79 5.63
N GLY A 152 1.07 -10.83 4.65
CA GLY A 152 0.31 -9.67 4.22
C GLY A 152 -0.54 -9.07 5.34
N LEU A 153 -1.29 -9.90 6.08
CA LEU A 153 -2.10 -9.47 7.23
C LEU A 153 -1.23 -8.90 8.36
N LEU A 154 -0.08 -9.52 8.65
CA LEU A 154 0.84 -9.05 9.68
C LEU A 154 1.38 -7.66 9.35
N PHE A 155 1.93 -7.47 8.15
CA PHE A 155 2.45 -6.15 7.76
C PHE A 155 1.34 -5.11 7.64
N PHE A 156 0.17 -5.48 7.12
CA PHE A 156 -0.98 -4.58 7.08
C PHE A 156 -1.39 -4.14 8.48
N ALA A 157 -1.49 -5.05 9.45
CA ALA A 157 -1.87 -4.71 10.83
C ALA A 157 -0.85 -3.75 11.48
N LEU A 158 0.45 -4.00 11.32
CA LEU A 158 1.51 -3.13 11.84
C LEU A 158 1.46 -1.74 11.20
N GLY A 159 1.35 -1.68 9.87
CA GLY A 159 1.28 -0.41 9.14
C GLY A 159 -0.02 0.34 9.40
N PHE A 160 -1.14 -0.36 9.56
CA PHE A 160 -2.45 0.21 9.89
C PHE A 160 -2.41 0.99 11.20
N ILE A 161 -1.80 0.44 12.26
CA ILE A 161 -1.70 1.10 13.56
C ILE A 161 -0.88 2.39 13.45
N LEU A 162 0.30 2.31 12.82
CA LEU A 162 1.20 3.44 12.66
C LEU A 162 0.62 4.53 11.75
N LEU A 163 0.04 4.17 10.61
CA LEU A 163 -0.63 5.12 9.70
C LEU A 163 -1.82 5.79 10.37
N SER A 164 -2.65 5.05 11.11
CA SER A 164 -3.77 5.64 11.86
C SER A 164 -3.28 6.69 12.86
N TRP A 165 -2.16 6.41 13.53
CA TRP A 165 -1.56 7.35 14.46
C TRP A 165 -1.02 8.61 13.77
N VAL A 166 -0.27 8.44 12.67
CA VAL A 166 0.28 9.54 11.89
C VAL A 166 -0.85 10.40 11.31
N LEU A 167 -1.90 9.77 10.77
CA LEU A 167 -3.05 10.47 10.21
C LEU A 167 -3.80 11.27 11.26
N ARG A 168 -4.01 10.70 12.46
CA ARG A 168 -4.61 11.43 13.58
C ARG A 168 -3.79 12.65 13.95
N LYS A 169 -2.46 12.51 14.06
CA LYS A 169 -1.57 13.67 14.30
C LYS A 169 -1.77 14.76 13.25
N LEU A 170 -1.89 14.39 11.97
CA LEU A 170 -2.14 15.35 10.89
C LEU A 170 -3.51 16.04 11.01
N PHE A 171 -4.57 15.30 11.32
CA PHE A 171 -5.91 15.86 11.42
C PHE A 171 -6.14 16.71 12.67
N VAL A 172 -5.51 16.36 13.81
CA VAL A 172 -5.63 17.12 15.07
C VAL A 172 -5.04 18.52 14.96
N GLU A 173 -4.07 18.73 14.05
CA GLU A 173 -3.58 20.08 13.80
C GLU A 173 -4.72 20.99 13.33
N ILE A 174 -5.66 20.50 12.51
CA ILE A 174 -6.67 21.33 11.83
C ILE A 174 -8.07 21.18 12.45
N TYR A 175 -8.34 20.08 13.13
CA TYR A 175 -9.63 19.78 13.73
C TYR A 175 -9.53 19.44 15.21
N PRO A 176 -10.62 19.69 15.98
CA PRO A 176 -10.75 19.11 17.30
C PRO A 176 -10.60 17.59 17.28
N LEU A 177 -10.02 17.02 18.35
CA LEU A 177 -9.71 15.60 18.48
C LEU A 177 -10.84 14.68 18.02
N ARG A 178 -12.08 14.94 18.45
CA ARG A 178 -13.26 14.14 18.06
C ARG A 178 -13.47 14.07 16.54
N LYS A 179 -13.33 15.20 15.84
CA LYS A 179 -13.46 15.25 14.37
C LYS A 179 -12.25 14.61 13.69
N ALA A 180 -11.06 14.78 14.24
CA ALA A 180 -9.85 14.14 13.73
C ALA A 180 -9.93 12.59 13.83
N SER A 181 -10.29 12.05 14.99
CA SER A 181 -10.51 10.62 15.21
C SER A 181 -11.59 10.02 14.30
N PHE A 182 -12.70 10.75 14.11
CA PHE A 182 -13.71 10.35 13.13
C PHE A 182 -13.15 10.34 11.70
N GLY A 183 -12.36 11.35 11.33
CA GLY A 183 -11.68 11.43 10.03
C GLY A 183 -10.75 10.25 9.76
N VAL A 184 -10.01 9.76 10.76
CA VAL A 184 -9.16 8.56 10.63
C VAL A 184 -10.01 7.33 10.33
N SER A 185 -11.13 7.16 11.04
CA SER A 185 -12.04 6.04 10.80
C SER A 185 -12.68 6.10 9.40
N LEU A 186 -13.08 7.30 8.95
CA LEU A 186 -13.58 7.50 7.59
C LEU A 186 -12.52 7.23 6.53
N PHE A 187 -11.26 7.60 6.77
CA PHE A 187 -10.17 7.36 5.84
C PHE A 187 -10.02 5.89 5.48
N TRP A 188 -10.17 4.98 6.45
CA TRP A 188 -10.04 3.54 6.22
C TRP A 188 -11.15 2.93 5.35
N LEU A 189 -12.23 3.67 5.05
CA LEU A 189 -13.22 3.28 4.04
C LEU A 189 -12.63 3.28 2.61
N ILE A 190 -11.41 3.79 2.42
CA ILE A 190 -10.67 3.62 1.16
C ILE A 190 -10.39 2.14 0.87
N ILE A 191 -10.21 1.28 1.89
CA ILE A 191 -9.93 -0.15 1.69
C ILE A 191 -11.11 -0.89 1.04
N PRO A 192 -12.36 -0.83 1.56
CA PRO A 192 -13.49 -1.45 0.87
C PRO A 192 -13.75 -0.85 -0.51
N LEU A 193 -13.48 0.45 -0.71
CA LEU A 193 -13.53 1.06 -2.03
C LEU A 193 -12.53 0.42 -3.00
N LEU A 194 -11.27 0.28 -2.60
CA LEU A 194 -10.22 -0.35 -3.41
C LEU A 194 -10.57 -1.82 -3.70
N VAL A 195 -11.02 -2.58 -2.72
CA VAL A 195 -11.43 -3.98 -2.91
C VAL A 195 -12.61 -4.08 -3.88
N THR A 196 -13.58 -3.16 -3.81
CA THR A 196 -14.69 -3.11 -4.78
C THR A 196 -14.18 -2.85 -6.19
N VAL A 197 -13.26 -1.90 -6.37
CA VAL A 197 -12.64 -1.63 -7.68
C VAL A 197 -11.89 -2.86 -8.20
N MET A 198 -11.20 -3.59 -7.31
CA MET A 198 -10.52 -4.84 -7.64
C MET A 198 -11.48 -5.95 -8.06
N MET A 199 -12.64 -6.08 -7.41
CA MET A 199 -13.66 -7.08 -7.77
C MET A 199 -14.32 -6.80 -9.11
N LEU A 200 -14.32 -5.54 -9.54
CA LEU A 200 -14.83 -5.12 -10.85
C LEU A 200 -13.79 -5.28 -11.97
N SER A 201 -12.53 -5.54 -11.62
CA SER A 201 -11.46 -5.73 -12.60
C SER A 201 -11.68 -7.02 -13.40
N PRO A 202 -11.60 -6.98 -14.73
CA PRO A 202 -11.62 -8.20 -15.55
C PRO A 202 -10.36 -9.05 -15.36
N GLU A 203 -9.27 -8.47 -14.84
CA GLU A 203 -7.99 -9.14 -14.60
C GLU A 203 -7.99 -9.90 -13.27
N ARG A 204 -9.05 -9.78 -12.44
CA ARG A 204 -9.12 -10.40 -11.12
C ARG A 204 -10.42 -11.16 -10.90
N SER A 205 -10.31 -12.43 -10.55
CA SER A 205 -11.44 -13.28 -10.15
C SER A 205 -11.61 -13.33 -8.62
N LEU A 206 -11.71 -12.17 -7.96
CA LEU A 206 -11.91 -12.13 -6.50
C LEU A 206 -13.40 -12.31 -6.17
N ALA A 207 -13.73 -13.30 -5.34
CA ALA A 207 -15.11 -13.57 -4.96
C ALA A 207 -15.72 -12.42 -4.13
N TRP A 208 -16.95 -12.02 -4.47
CA TRP A 208 -17.71 -10.99 -3.75
C TRP A 208 -17.92 -11.30 -2.25
N SER A 209 -17.84 -12.57 -1.86
CA SER A 209 -17.90 -13.00 -0.46
C SER A 209 -16.79 -12.44 0.42
N TYR A 210 -15.69 -11.94 -0.17
CA TYR A 210 -14.60 -11.30 0.58
C TYR A 210 -14.84 -9.81 0.87
N LEU A 211 -15.83 -9.17 0.23
CA LEU A 211 -16.10 -7.74 0.40
C LEU A 211 -16.37 -7.36 1.88
N PRO A 212 -17.15 -8.12 2.67
CA PRO A 212 -17.37 -7.79 4.08
C PRO A 212 -16.07 -7.72 4.89
N LEU A 213 -15.06 -8.54 4.57
CA LEU A 213 -13.78 -8.55 5.28
C LEU A 213 -12.99 -7.24 5.06
N SER A 214 -13.19 -6.58 3.93
CA SER A 214 -12.52 -5.30 3.63
C SER A 214 -12.96 -4.14 4.52
N PHE A 215 -14.08 -4.27 5.25
CA PHE A 215 -14.55 -3.28 6.22
C PHE A 215 -13.87 -3.40 7.60
N ILE A 216 -13.15 -4.52 7.86
CA ILE A 216 -12.47 -4.74 9.14
C ILE A 216 -11.55 -3.57 9.54
N PRO A 217 -10.71 -3.00 8.66
CA PRO A 217 -9.83 -1.88 9.03
C PRO A 217 -10.62 -0.65 9.51
N ALA A 218 -11.75 -0.32 8.85
CA ALA A 218 -12.58 0.80 9.26
C ALA A 218 -13.26 0.54 10.61
N LEU A 219 -13.81 -0.66 10.83
CA LEU A 219 -14.42 -1.06 12.10
C LEU A 219 -13.41 -1.08 13.25
N LEU A 220 -12.21 -1.63 13.00
CA LEU A 220 -11.11 -1.62 13.97
C LEU A 220 -10.65 -0.20 14.28
N SER A 221 -10.58 0.68 13.27
CA SER A 221 -10.24 2.09 13.48
C SER A 221 -11.25 2.76 14.41
N ILE A 222 -12.56 2.54 14.21
CA ILE A 222 -13.59 3.09 15.10
C ILE A 222 -13.38 2.62 16.54
N ALA A 223 -13.17 1.32 16.73
CA ALA A 223 -12.94 0.75 18.05
C ALA A 223 -11.67 1.33 18.72
N LEU A 224 -10.56 1.40 17.99
CA LEU A 224 -9.29 1.92 18.51
C LEU A 224 -9.36 3.42 18.83
N GLU A 225 -9.96 4.21 17.93
CA GLU A 225 -10.15 5.65 18.14
C GLU A 225 -11.00 5.92 19.38
N TYR A 226 -12.09 5.17 19.54
CA TYR A 226 -12.95 5.29 20.71
C TYR A 226 -12.22 4.91 22.00
N LEU A 227 -11.61 3.72 22.04
CA LEU A 227 -10.99 3.18 23.25
C LEU A 227 -9.74 3.94 23.70
N LEU A 228 -8.94 4.45 22.77
CA LEU A 228 -7.65 5.07 23.09
C LEU A 228 -7.72 6.59 23.27
N PHE A 229 -8.66 7.27 22.61
CA PHE A 229 -8.67 8.74 22.51
C PHE A 229 -9.98 9.42 22.90
N LEU A 230 -11.13 8.75 22.84
CA LEU A 230 -12.43 9.39 23.08
C LEU A 230 -13.15 8.90 24.34
N SER A 231 -12.73 7.77 24.91
CA SER A 231 -13.28 7.21 26.17
C SER A 231 -12.68 7.84 27.44
N LYS A 232 -11.70 8.73 27.29
CA LYS A 232 -11.06 9.50 28.35
C LYS A 232 -11.59 10.92 28.36
#